data_AF-A0A937SU42-F1
#
_entry.id   AF-A0A937SU42-F1
#
_cell.length_a   1.000
_cell.length_b   1.000
_cell.length_c   1.000
_cell.angle_alpha   90.00
_cell.angle_beta   90.00
_cell.angle_gamma   90.00
#
_symmetry.space_group_name_H-M   'P 1'
#
loop_
_entity.id
_entity.type
_entity.pdbx_description
1 polymer ?
#
loop_
_entity_poly.entity_id
_entity_poly.type
_entity_poly.pdbx_seq_one_letter_code
_entity_poly.pdbx_strand_id
1 'polypeptide(L)' 'MLYDVKIMNSQGKIKKIVSAQELSKSFWNKFQDEESNKTLNTSGRKQVPGWVKKRLDMEYTFPRDTFTPAA' A
#
# COMPACT_ATOMS: atom_id res chain seq x y z
N MET A 1 15.01 13.86 16.74
CA MET A 1 14.31 15.06 17.25
C MET A 1 13.97 15.94 16.06
N LEU A 2 12.73 16.38 15.93
CA LEU A 2 12.36 17.39 14.93
C LEU A 2 12.59 18.78 15.54
N TYR A 3 12.97 19.75 14.71
CA TYR A 3 13.22 21.14 15.13
C TYR A 3 12.12 22.04 14.58
N ASP A 4 11.91 23.19 15.22
CA ASP A 4 10.98 24.19 14.75
C ASP A 4 11.47 24.77 13.40
N VAL A 5 10.57 24.80 12.42
CA VAL A 5 10.89 25.28 11.06
C VAL A 5 10.17 26.59 10.81
N LYS A 6 10.93 27.61 10.43
CA LYS A 6 10.39 28.91 10.00
C LYS A 6 10.22 28.90 8.49
N ILE A 7 8.99 29.05 8.03
CA ILE A 7 8.65 29.19 6.62
C ILE A 7 8.62 30.68 6.32
N MET A 8 9.47 31.10 5.38
CA MET A 8 9.57 32.48 4.92
C MET A 8 8.79 32.65 3.61
N ASN A 9 8.29 33.85 3.37
CA ASN A 9 7.75 34.22 2.06
C ASN A 9 8.88 34.64 1.11
N SER A 10 8.56 34.86 -0.16
CA SER A 10 9.52 35.32 -1.19
C SER A 10 10.14 36.69 -0.91
N GLN A 11 9.56 37.47 0.02
CA GLN A 11 10.08 38.75 0.47
C GLN A 11 10.94 38.63 1.74
N GLY A 12 11.27 37.41 2.18
CA GLY A 12 12.09 37.17 3.36
C GLY A 12 11.39 37.44 4.70
N LYS A 13 10.08 37.66 4.73
CA LYS A 13 9.30 37.77 5.97
C LYS A 13 8.85 36.39 6.44
N ILE A 14 8.83 36.19 7.76
CA ILE A 14 8.32 34.96 8.36
C ILE A 14 6.82 34.87 8.08
N LYS A 15 6.42 33.82 7.35
CA LYS A 15 5.02 33.53 7.01
C LYS A 15 4.38 32.64 8.06
N LYS A 16 5.11 31.63 8.53
CA LYS A 16 4.65 30.66 9.53
C LYS A 16 5.83 30.05 10.26
N ILE A 17 5.65 29.73 11.53
CA ILE A 17 6.55 28.87 12.29
C ILE A 17 5.79 27.57 12.54
N VAL A 18 6.39 26.45 12.16
CA VAL A 18 5.84 25.11 12.38
C VAL A 18 6.64 24.47 13.50
N SER A 19 5.97 24.07 14.56
CA SER A 19 6.66 23.48 15.72
C SER A 19 7.10 22.05 15.43
N ALA A 20 8.10 21.58 16.18
CA ALA A 20 8.53 20.19 16.16
C ALA A 20 7.37 19.20 16.42
N GLN A 21 6.41 19.59 17.27
CA GLN A 21 5.25 18.78 17.60
C GLN A 21 4.27 18.67 16.42
N GLU A 22 4.02 19.78 15.71
CA GLU A 22 3.19 19.79 14.50
C GLU A 22 3.82 18.94 13.39
N LEU A 23 5.13 19.05 13.21
CA LEU A 23 5.88 18.25 12.24
C LEU A 23 5.81 16.76 12.57
N SER A 24 5.97 16.40 13.85
CA SER A 24 5.87 15.02 14.32
C SER A 24 4.50 14.44 14.00
N LYS A 25 3.43 15.17 14.35
CA LYS A 25 2.06 14.76 14.07
C LYS A 25 1.81 14.60 12.56
N SER A 26 2.25 15.56 11.75
CA SER A 26 2.11 15.47 10.29
C SER A 26 2.89 14.30 9.69
N PHE A 27 4.08 14.02 10.22
CA PHE A 27 4.91 12.92 9.75
C PHE A 27 4.24 11.57 10.02
N TRP A 28 3.82 11.33 11.27
CA TRP A 28 3.19 10.05 11.64
C TRP A 28 1.85 9.82 10.94
N ASN A 29 1.06 10.87 10.72
CA ASN A 29 -0.18 10.75 9.94
C ASN A 29 0.11 10.31 8.50
N LYS A 30 1.04 10.99 7.80
CA LYS A 30 1.43 10.61 6.43
C LYS A 30 2.03 9.21 6.38
N PHE A 31 2.86 8.88 7.35
CA PHE A 31 3.44 7.55 7.47
C PHE A 31 2.34 6.49 7.60
N GLN A 32 1.36 6.69 8.48
CA GLN A 32 0.26 5.75 8.68
C GLN A 32 -0.63 5.61 7.44
N ASP A 33 -0.90 6.71 6.75
CA ASP A 33 -1.62 6.70 5.47
C ASP A 33 -0.85 5.92 4.40
N GLU A 34 0.44 6.20 4.22
CA GLU A 34 1.28 5.48 3.25
C GLU A 34 1.45 4.00 3.60
N GLU A 35 1.61 3.69 4.89
CA GLU A 35 1.73 2.32 5.38
C GLU A 35 0.42 1.57 5.14
N SER A 36 -0.73 2.16 5.44
CA SER A 36 -2.04 1.55 5.14
C SER A 36 -2.23 1.26 3.64
N ASN A 37 -1.71 2.12 2.77
CA ASN A 37 -1.76 1.92 1.31
C ASN A 37 -0.75 0.87 0.81
N LYS A 38 0.38 0.70 1.51
CA LYS A 38 1.45 -0.25 1.15
C LYS A 38 1.32 -1.62 1.83
N THR A 39 0.54 -1.73 2.90
CA THR A 39 0.31 -2.98 3.64
C THR A 39 -0.41 -4.03 2.77
N LEU A 40 -0.14 -5.30 3.08
CA LEU A 40 -0.47 -6.53 2.32
C LEU A 40 -1.91 -6.65 1.77
N ASN A 41 -2.86 -5.83 2.22
CA ASN A 41 -4.24 -5.85 1.75
C ASN A 41 -4.43 -5.29 0.32
N THR A 42 -3.50 -4.48 -0.19
CA THR A 42 -3.52 -4.04 -1.60
C THR A 42 -3.09 -5.14 -2.58
N SER A 43 -2.61 -6.28 -2.08
CA SER A 43 -2.33 -7.48 -2.87
C SER A 43 -3.46 -8.51 -2.87
N GLY A 44 -4.65 -8.14 -2.37
CA GLY A 44 -5.85 -8.97 -2.41
C GLY A 44 -6.28 -9.29 -3.83
N ARG A 45 -5.77 -10.41 -4.37
CA ARG A 45 -6.08 -11.04 -5.66
C ARG A 45 -6.27 -10.02 -6.79
N LYS A 46 -5.18 -9.69 -7.50
CA LYS A 46 -5.32 -9.20 -8.88
C LYS A 46 -6.23 -10.19 -9.61
N GLN A 47 -7.49 -9.81 -9.87
CA GLN A 47 -8.40 -10.66 -10.62
C GLN A 47 -7.74 -10.88 -11.97
N VAL A 48 -7.25 -12.10 -12.18
CA VAL A 48 -6.73 -12.52 -13.46
C VAL A 48 -7.90 -12.38 -14.44
N PRO A 49 -7.75 -11.64 -15.56
CA PRO A 49 -8.80 -11.54 -16.55
C PRO A 49 -9.27 -12.95 -16.94
N GLY A 50 -10.59 -13.15 -17.04
CA GLY A 50 -11.16 -14.49 -17.20
C GLY A 50 -10.60 -15.29 -18.39
N TRP A 51 -10.17 -14.61 -19.46
CA TRP A 51 -9.54 -15.23 -20.62
C TRP A 51 -8.16 -15.84 -20.30
N VAL A 52 -7.37 -15.21 -19.42
CA VAL A 52 -6.07 -15.73 -18.99
C VAL A 52 -6.26 -16.98 -18.14
N LYS A 53 -7.21 -16.95 -17.21
CA LYS A 53 -7.55 -18.12 -16.38
C LYS A 53 -8.03 -19.29 -17.25
N LYS A 54 -8.94 -19.03 -18.19
CA LYS A 54 -9.46 -20.04 -19.12
C LYS A 54 -8.37 -20.67 -19.98
N ARG A 55 -7.41 -19.87 -20.48
CA ARG A 55 -6.27 -20.39 -21.24
C ARG A 55 -5.37 -21.29 -20.38
N LEU A 56 -5.05 -20.85 -19.16
CA LEU A 56 -4.24 -21.64 -18.22
C LEU A 56 -4.94 -22.95 -17.81
N ASP A 57 -6.26 -22.94 -17.63
CA ASP A 57 -7.03 -24.14 -17.30
C ASP A 57 -7.07 -25.15 -18.46
N MET A 58 -6.96 -24.68 -19.71
CA MET A 58 -6.80 -25.56 -20.89
C MET A 58 -5.38 -26.10 -21.00
N GLU A 59 -4.38 -25.24 -20.77
CA GLU A 59 -2.95 -25.57 -20.92
C GLU A 59 -2.43 -26.49 -19.80
N TYR A 60 -2.92 -26.28 -18.57
CA TYR A 60 -2.60 -27.07 -17.39
C TYR A 60 -3.83 -27.84 -16.94
N THR A 61 -4.26 -28.80 -17.76
CA THR A 61 -5.25 -29.79 -17.32
C THR A 61 -4.57 -30.69 -16.29
N PHE A 62 -4.63 -30.34 -15.00
CA PHE A 62 -4.21 -31.25 -13.95
C PHE A 62 -5.12 -32.47 -14.01
N PRO A 63 -4.60 -33.70 -14.16
CA PRO A 63 -5.41 -34.88 -13.96
C PRO A 63 -5.94 -34.78 -12.53
N ARG A 64 -7.28 -34.75 -12.39
CA ARG A 64 -7.90 -34.94 -11.09
C ARG A 64 -7.59 -36.37 -10.71
N ASP A 65 -6.53 -36.57 -9.95
CA ASP A 65 -6.25 -37.85 -9.31
C ASP A 65 -7.53 -38.26 -8.59
N THR A 66 -8.11 -39.35 -9.07
CA THR A 66 -9.28 -39.98 -8.51
C THR A 66 -8.94 -40.43 -7.10
N PHE A 67 -9.25 -39.60 -6.10
CA PHE A 67 -9.34 -40.06 -4.73
C PHE A 67 -10.56 -40.99 -4.64
N THR A 68 -10.34 -42.27 -4.92
CA THR A 68 -11.24 -43.35 -4.52
C THR A 68 -11.06 -43.54 -3.02
N PRO A 69 -12.05 -43.24 -2.16
CA PRO A 69 -11.97 -43.65 -0.78
C PRO A 69 -12.03 -45.18 -0.75
N ALA A 70 -11.05 -45.80 -0.09
CA ALA A 70 -11.05 -47.24 0.16
C ALA A 70 -12.27 -47.62 1.01
N ALA A 71 -12.89 -48.73 0.62
CA ALA A 71 -14.11 -49.32 1.18
C ALA A 71 -14.02 -49.64 2.67
#